data_AF-A0A094ELM2-F1
#
_entry.id   AF-A0A094ELM2-F1
#
_cell.length_a   1.000
_cell.length_b   1.000
_cell.length_c   1.000
_cell.angle_alpha   90.00
_cell.angle_beta   90.00
_cell.angle_gamma   90.00
#
_symmetry.space_group_name_H-M   'P 1'
#
loop_
_entity.id
_entity.type
_entity.pdbx_description
1 polymer ?
#
loop_
_entity_poly.entity_id
_entity_poly.type
_entity_poly.pdbx_seq_one_letter_code
_entity_poly.pdbx_strand_id
1 'polypeptide(L)'
;MPQPTQDQSSNQEGRILLAITALKEGNIKSIRAAAMSYDVPFESLRARLNGVTSRRDSTPNSRKLTLYEESALVQYILDLDSRGFPPRLQAVQEMVDLLLSERGKSPVGIN
;
A
#
# COMPACT_ATOMS: atom_id res chain seq x y z
N MET A 1 -11.86 -22.14 24.99
CA MET A 1 -10.94 -21.32 24.19
C MET A 1 -11.77 -20.23 23.53
N PRO A 2 -11.56 -18.94 23.78
CA PRO A 2 -12.33 -17.90 23.12
C PRO A 2 -11.81 -17.70 21.70
N GLN A 3 -12.73 -17.60 20.73
CA GLN A 3 -12.44 -17.24 19.36
C GLN A 3 -12.00 -15.76 19.29
N PRO A 4 -11.06 -15.39 18.39
CA PRO A 4 -10.68 -14.00 18.23
C PRO A 4 -11.86 -13.17 17.71
N THR A 5 -12.16 -12.13 18.47
CA THR A 5 -13.23 -11.15 18.26
C THR A 5 -13.15 -10.51 16.89
N GLN A 6 -14.31 -10.39 16.26
CA GLN A 6 -14.53 -9.83 14.95
C GLN A 6 -14.39 -8.29 14.93
N ASP A 7 -13.36 -7.78 14.25
CA ASP A 7 -13.42 -6.47 13.58
C ASP A 7 -13.94 -6.71 12.15
N GLN A 8 -15.26 -6.87 12.04
CA GLN A 8 -15.98 -6.99 10.76
C GLN A 8 -16.22 -5.60 10.15
N SER A 9 -16.14 -5.53 8.83
CA SER A 9 -16.55 -4.42 7.95
C SER A 9 -15.54 -3.26 7.84
N SER A 10 -14.48 -3.39 7.03
CA SER A 10 -14.58 -2.84 5.66
C SER A 10 -13.43 -3.26 4.74
N ASN A 11 -12.48 -4.08 5.22
CA ASN A 11 -11.25 -4.36 4.49
C ASN A 11 -11.26 -5.77 3.91
N GLN A 12 -11.60 -5.89 2.62
CA GLN A 12 -11.60 -7.15 1.86
C GLN A 12 -10.25 -7.89 1.99
N GLU A 13 -9.14 -7.16 2.04
CA GLU A 13 -7.80 -7.72 2.24
C GLU A 13 -7.65 -8.42 3.59
N GLY A 14 -8.23 -7.88 4.65
CA GLY A 14 -8.17 -8.49 5.98
C GLY A 14 -8.81 -9.88 6.00
N ARG A 15 -9.96 -10.02 5.33
CA ARG A 15 -10.64 -11.33 5.18
C ARG A 15 -9.81 -12.30 4.34
N ILE A 16 -9.15 -11.83 3.28
CA ILE A 16 -8.28 -12.69 2.46
C ILE A 16 -7.09 -13.18 3.30
N LEU A 17 -6.47 -12.31 4.10
CA LEU A 17 -5.37 -12.72 5.00
C LEU A 17 -5.82 -13.77 6.00
N LEU A 18 -6.99 -13.62 6.63
CA LEU A 18 -7.57 -14.60 7.53
C LEU A 18 -7.86 -15.95 6.85
N ALA A 19 -8.34 -15.91 5.61
CA ALA A 19 -8.59 -17.11 4.84
C ALA A 19 -7.29 -17.83 4.44
N ILE A 20 -6.22 -17.08 4.15
CA ILE A 20 -4.88 -17.63 3.90
C ILE A 20 -4.31 -18.27 5.16
N THR A 21 -4.44 -17.64 6.33
CA THR A 21 -3.99 -18.23 7.60
C THR A 21 -4.74 -19.52 7.89
N ALA A 22 -6.06 -19.57 7.68
CA ALA A 22 -6.86 -20.77 7.89
C ALA A 22 -6.49 -21.93 6.95
N LEU A 23 -6.08 -21.64 5.71
CA LEU A 23 -5.54 -22.64 4.78
C LEU A 23 -4.17 -23.16 5.23
N LYS A 24 -3.28 -22.28 5.72
CA LYS A 24 -1.94 -22.66 6.21
C LYS A 24 -2.00 -23.49 7.49
N GLU A 25 -2.92 -23.17 8.39
CA GLU A 25 -3.14 -23.89 9.65
C GLU A 25 -3.87 -25.23 9.44
N GLY A 26 -4.37 -25.50 8.23
CA GLY A 26 -5.08 -26.74 7.91
C GLY A 26 -6.53 -26.79 8.42
N ASN A 27 -7.04 -25.70 8.97
CA ASN A 27 -8.45 -25.55 9.38
C ASN A 27 -9.40 -25.76 8.19
N ILE A 28 -8.95 -25.33 7.00
CA ILE A 28 -9.67 -25.53 5.74
C ILE A 28 -8.69 -26.10 4.72
N LYS A 29 -9.11 -27.15 4.01
CA LYS A 29 -8.26 -27.84 3.01
C LYS A 29 -8.43 -27.30 1.58
N SER A 30 -9.52 -26.59 1.31
CA SER A 30 -9.89 -26.12 -0.02
C SER A 30 -9.94 -24.60 -0.08
N ILE A 31 -9.26 -24.03 -1.09
CA ILE A 31 -9.31 -22.61 -1.44
C ILE A 31 -10.75 -22.14 -1.63
N ARG A 32 -11.61 -22.98 -2.25
CA ARG A 32 -13.01 -22.67 -2.49
C ARG A 32 -13.83 -22.62 -1.20
N ALA A 33 -13.57 -23.55 -0.27
CA ALA A 33 -14.21 -23.55 1.04
C ALA A 33 -13.74 -22.36 1.90
N ALA A 34 -12.47 -21.96 1.79
CA ALA A 34 -11.95 -20.78 2.46
C ALA A 34 -12.58 -19.49 1.89
N ALA A 35 -12.69 -19.38 0.57
CA ALA A 35 -13.35 -18.24 -0.08
C ALA A 35 -14.82 -18.08 0.37
N MET A 36 -15.56 -19.18 0.47
CA MET A 36 -16.96 -19.16 0.93
C MET A 36 -17.09 -18.86 2.43
N SER A 37 -16.25 -19.45 3.28
CA SER A 37 -16.33 -19.25 4.73
C SER A 37 -15.94 -17.84 5.18
N TYR A 38 -15.01 -17.21 4.47
CA TYR A 38 -14.54 -15.85 4.77
C TYR A 38 -15.19 -14.76 3.89
N ASP A 39 -16.18 -15.11 3.06
CA ASP A 39 -16.90 -14.17 2.19
C ASP A 39 -15.95 -13.31 1.33
N VAL A 40 -15.07 -13.98 0.59
CA VAL A 40 -14.11 -13.34 -0.33
C VAL A 40 -14.17 -13.97 -1.72
N PRO A 41 -13.94 -13.20 -2.81
CA PRO A 41 -13.87 -13.77 -4.14
C PRO A 41 -12.73 -14.79 -4.25
N PHE A 42 -13.05 -15.95 -4.83
CA PHE A 42 -12.09 -17.04 -5.04
C PHE A 42 -10.84 -16.58 -5.79
N GLU A 43 -11.02 -15.80 -6.86
CA GLU A 43 -9.89 -15.31 -7.68
C GLU A 43 -8.97 -14.39 -6.91
N SER A 44 -9.51 -13.50 -6.06
CA SER A 44 -8.70 -12.61 -5.21
C SER A 44 -7.87 -13.41 -4.21
N LEU A 45 -8.47 -14.43 -3.58
CA LEU A 45 -7.78 -15.30 -2.63
C LEU A 45 -6.70 -16.15 -3.32
N ARG A 46 -6.99 -16.68 -4.51
CA ARG A 46 -6.04 -17.43 -5.33
C ARG A 46 -4.86 -16.56 -5.77
N ALA A 47 -5.12 -15.32 -6.22
CA ALA A 47 -4.08 -14.38 -6.59
C ALA A 47 -3.14 -14.08 -5.42
N ARG A 48 -3.69 -13.89 -4.21
CA ARG A 48 -2.91 -13.63 -2.99
C ARG A 48 -2.06 -14.84 -2.57
N LEU A 49 -2.59 -16.06 -2.71
CA LEU A 49 -1.81 -17.30 -2.51
C LEU A 49 -0.66 -17.44 -3.51
N ASN A 50 -0.86 -16.96 -4.74
CA ASN A 50 0.18 -16.92 -5.78
C ASN A 50 1.19 -15.77 -5.60
N GLY A 51 1.13 -15.02 -4.51
CA GLY A 51 2.07 -13.94 -4.20
C GLY A 51 1.72 -12.58 -4.81
N VAL A 52 0.56 -12.42 -5.44
CA VAL A 52 0.10 -11.11 -5.91
C VAL A 52 -0.28 -10.28 -4.69
N THR A 53 0.39 -9.15 -4.48
CA THR A 53 0.11 -8.22 -3.38
C THR A 53 -1.11 -7.35 -3.66
N SER A 54 -1.68 -6.73 -2.62
CA SER A 54 -2.78 -5.79 -2.80
C SER A 54 -2.33 -4.60 -3.63
N ARG A 55 -3.25 -4.01 -4.40
CA ARG A 55 -2.98 -2.75 -5.10
C ARG A 55 -2.55 -1.65 -4.12
N ARG A 56 -3.04 -1.70 -2.87
CA ARG A 56 -2.64 -0.77 -1.81
C ARG A 56 -1.16 -0.92 -1.42
N ASP A 57 -0.66 -2.15 -1.44
CA ASP A 57 0.70 -2.49 -0.99
C ASP A 57 1.69 -2.60 -2.17
N SER A 58 1.18 -2.68 -3.39
CA SER A 58 1.98 -2.76 -4.62
C SER A 58 2.54 -1.40 -4.99
N THR A 59 3.80 -1.36 -5.41
CA THR A 59 4.41 -0.17 -6.00
C THR A 59 3.72 0.19 -7.32
N PRO A 60 3.25 1.43 -7.51
CA PRO A 60 2.69 1.87 -8.78
C PRO A 60 3.73 1.84 -9.91
N ASN A 61 3.34 1.37 -11.10
CA ASN A 61 4.25 1.24 -12.25
C ASN A 61 4.91 2.58 -12.67
N SER A 62 4.22 3.70 -12.44
CA SER A 62 4.68 5.03 -12.83
C SER A 62 5.34 5.81 -11.70
N ARG A 63 5.73 5.14 -10.60
CA ARG A 63 6.41 5.79 -9.49
C ARG A 63 7.79 6.29 -9.93
N LYS A 64 7.98 7.61 -9.95
CA LYS A 64 9.25 8.25 -10.34
C LYS A 64 10.27 8.31 -9.21
N LEU A 65 9.78 8.50 -7.98
CA LEU A 65 10.58 8.65 -6.77
C LEU A 65 10.85 7.31 -6.07
N THR A 66 11.97 7.25 -5.37
CA THR A 66 12.30 6.14 -4.47
C THR A 66 11.62 6.31 -3.11
N LEU A 67 11.56 5.23 -2.32
CA LEU A 67 11.07 5.29 -0.94
C LEU A 67 11.83 6.31 -0.09
N TYR A 68 13.13 6.43 -0.33
CA TYR A 68 13.98 7.38 0.38
C TYR A 68 13.67 8.83 -0.03
N GLU A 69 13.57 9.10 -1.33
CA GLU A 69 13.22 10.42 -1.87
C GLU A 69 11.82 10.88 -1.38
N GLU A 70 10.83 9.97 -1.37
CA GLU A 70 9.51 10.27 -0.82
C GLU A 70 9.56 10.55 0.69
N SER A 71 10.35 9.81 1.45
CA SER A 71 10.52 10.04 2.89
C SER A 71 11.16 11.39 3.17
N ALA A 72 12.19 11.76 2.40
CA ALA A 72 12.83 13.07 2.48
C ALA A 72 11.85 14.20 2.12
N LEU A 73 10.99 13.99 1.12
CA LEU A 73 9.97 14.96 0.74
C LEU A 73 8.91 15.16 1.84
N VAL A 74 8.48 14.09 2.50
CA VAL A 74 7.57 14.16 3.66
C VAL A 74 8.21 14.94 4.80
N GLN A 75 9.48 14.65 5.11
CA GLN A 75 10.22 15.39 6.13
C GLN A 75 10.34 16.88 5.79
N TYR A 76 10.60 17.21 4.53
CA TYR A 76 10.66 18.59 4.05
C TYR A 76 9.31 19.32 4.23
N ILE A 77 8.19 18.67 3.89
CA ILE A 77 6.85 19.24 4.09
C ILE A 77 6.55 19.49 5.57
N LEU A 78 6.89 18.53 6.43
CA LEU A 78 6.70 18.66 7.88
C LEU A 78 7.59 19.76 8.48
N ASP A 79 8.82 19.91 7.98
CA ASP A 79 9.73 20.98 8.39
C ASP A 79 9.20 22.36 7.96
N LEU A 80 8.67 22.49 6.74
CA LEU A 80 8.00 23.73 6.29
C LEU A 80 6.84 24.10 7.22
N ASP A 81 5.95 23.16 7.52
CA ASP A 81 4.78 23.37 8.39
C ASP A 81 5.22 23.75 9.81
N SER A 82 6.24 23.08 10.36
CA SER A 82 6.78 23.37 11.69
C SER A 82 7.35 24.78 11.84
N ARG A 83 7.85 25.36 10.73
CA ARG A 83 8.36 26.73 10.66
C ARG A 83 7.28 27.77 10.41
N GLY A 84 6.01 27.36 10.34
CA GLY A 84 4.87 28.22 10.07
C GLY A 84 4.74 28.59 8.59
N PHE A 85 5.44 27.91 7.68
CA PHE A 85 5.29 28.10 6.24
C PHE A 85 4.30 27.07 5.70
N PRO A 86 3.13 27.48 5.17
CA PRO A 86 2.20 26.53 4.58
C PRO A 86 2.86 25.86 3.37
N PRO A 87 2.88 24.52 3.28
CA PRO A 87 3.52 23.81 2.17
C PRO A 87 2.79 24.13 0.87
N ARG A 88 3.46 24.84 -0.04
CA ARG A 88 2.93 25.16 -1.38
C ARG A 88 3.29 24.05 -2.35
N LEU A 89 2.37 23.73 -3.26
CA LEU A 89 2.60 22.74 -4.32
C LEU A 89 3.87 23.04 -5.12
N GLN A 90 4.12 24.32 -5.43
CA GLN A 90 5.31 24.76 -6.15
C GLN A 90 6.61 24.44 -5.39
N ALA A 91 6.67 24.72 -4.08
CA ALA A 91 7.87 24.44 -3.28
C ALA A 91 8.15 22.94 -3.17
N VAL A 92 7.09 22.12 -3.06
CA VAL A 92 7.20 20.66 -3.09
C VAL A 92 7.68 20.20 -4.47
N GLN A 93 7.14 20.76 -5.55
CA GLN A 93 7.57 20.43 -6.92
C GLN A 93 9.04 20.78 -7.16
N GLU A 94 9.49 21.96 -6.75
CA GLU A 94 10.90 22.39 -6.86
C GLU A 94 11.84 21.43 -6.11
N MET A 95 11.47 21.01 -4.90
CA MET A 95 12.24 20.01 -4.15
C MET A 95 12.27 18.65 -4.87
N VAL A 96 11.14 18.21 -5.43
CA VAL A 96 11.09 16.96 -6.19
C VAL A 96 11.93 17.04 -7.47
N ASP A 97 11.84 18.14 -8.20
CA ASP A 97 12.60 18.35 -9.43
C ASP A 97 14.11 18.42 -9.15
N LEU A 98 14.50 19.02 -8.02
CA LEU A 98 15.88 18.98 -7.54
C LEU A 98 16.33 17.53 -7.32
N LEU A 99 15.58 16.73 -6.55
CA LEU A 99 15.90 15.31 -6.30
C LEU A 99 15.99 14.49 -7.60
N LEU A 100 15.11 14.77 -8.56
CA LEU A 100 15.14 14.10 -9.88
C LEU A 100 16.35 14.55 -10.71
N SER A 101 16.70 15.83 -10.68
CA SER A 101 17.85 16.39 -11.42
C SER A 101 19.19 15.84 -10.92
N GLU A 102 19.36 15.66 -9.61
CA GLU A 102 20.53 15.02 -9.00
C GLU A 102 20.73 13.58 -9.51
N ARG A 103 19.63 12.92 -9.89
CA ARG A 103 19.64 11.58 -10.48
C ARG A 103 19.72 11.57 -12.01
N GLY A 104 19.78 12.73 -12.65
CA GLY A 104 19.74 12.86 -14.11
C GLY A 104 18.39 12.46 -14.73
N LYS A 105 17.30 12.54 -13.97
CA LYS A 105 15.94 12.25 -14.44
C LYS A 105 15.23 13.52 -14.92
N SER A 106 14.23 13.35 -15.77
CA SER A 106 13.37 14.45 -16.21
C SER A 106 12.49 14.98 -15.08
N PRO A 107 12.19 16.29 -15.07
CA PRO A 107 11.35 16.91 -14.06
C PRO A 107 9.92 16.36 -14.08
N VAL A 108 9.18 16.64 -13.02
CA VAL A 108 7.76 16.37 -12.94
C VAL A 108 7.04 17.26 -13.97
N GLY A 109 6.08 16.68 -14.69
CA GLY A 109 5.28 17.45 -15.67
C GLY A 109 4.45 18.51 -14.96
N ILE A 110 4.11 19.59 -15.67
CA ILE A 110 3.20 20.62 -15.17
C ILE A 110 1.77 20.05 -15.23
N ASN A 111 1.05 20.12 -14.11
CA ASN A 111 -0.36 19.75 -14.00
C ASN A 111 -1.28 20.91 -14.37
#